data_AF-A6GLD1-F1
#
_entry.id   AF-A6GLD1-F1
#
_cell.length_a   1.000
_cell.length_b   1.000
_cell.length_c   1.000
_cell.angle_alpha   90.00
_cell.angle_beta   90.00
_cell.angle_gamma   90.00
#
_symmetry.space_group_name_H-M   'P 1'
#
loop_
_entity.id
_entity.type
_entity.pdbx_description
1 polymer ?
#
loop_
_entity_poly.entity_id
_entity_poly.type
_entity_poly.pdbx_seq_one_letter_code
_entity_poly.pdbx_strand_id
1 'polypeptide(L)'
;MNNHYSFIGGQEGQWRVTRCDTVVGAPIEAVPRLNVVNTAASQLSQRGTWMLQGFTSNVRYAERHEINQLRAKQEGLSRPASTCAALIPIKKNAQWWALSQDERRAIFEAQSHHTEIGLAYLPEIARQLHHSRDLGEPFDFLTWFEFAPEHTDAFDELLVKLRTSEEWKYVEREVDIRLVKDSL
;
A
#
# COMPACT_ATOMS: atom_id res chain seq x y z
N MET A 1 -7.63 6.23 -19.49
CA MET A 1 -7.69 5.17 -18.47
C MET A 1 -7.92 5.84 -17.13
N ASN A 2 -8.85 5.33 -16.33
CA ASN A 2 -9.05 5.84 -14.98
C ASN A 2 -7.86 5.43 -14.10
N ASN A 3 -7.30 6.37 -13.36
CA ASN A 3 -6.20 6.16 -12.42
C ASN A 3 -6.65 6.27 -10.96
N HIS A 4 -7.94 6.50 -10.70
CA HIS A 4 -8.53 6.59 -9.37
C HIS A 4 -9.10 5.25 -8.92
N TYR A 5 -8.75 4.87 -7.70
CA TYR A 5 -9.16 3.64 -7.05
C TYR A 5 -9.91 3.96 -5.76
N SER A 6 -10.91 3.14 -5.47
CA SER A 6 -11.65 3.16 -4.21
C SER A 6 -11.50 1.81 -3.52
N PHE A 7 -11.10 1.85 -2.25
CA PHE A 7 -11.00 0.71 -1.34
C PHE A 7 -12.18 0.79 -0.38
N ILE A 8 -13.12 -0.15 -0.49
CA ILE A 8 -14.41 -0.12 0.18
C ILE A 8 -14.43 -1.23 1.22
N GLY A 9 -14.33 -0.86 2.49
CA GLY A 9 -14.47 -1.78 3.60
C GLY A 9 -15.93 -1.93 3.99
N GLY A 10 -16.44 -3.16 4.10
CA GLY A 10 -17.83 -3.39 4.49
C GLY A 10 -18.20 -4.87 4.54
N GLN A 11 -19.46 -5.16 4.25
CA GLN A 11 -20.03 -6.52 4.26
C GLN A 11 -19.80 -7.28 2.95
N GLU A 12 -19.47 -6.57 1.87
CA GLU A 12 -19.33 -7.11 0.52
C GLU A 12 -17.91 -6.83 -0.03
N GLY A 13 -17.45 -7.66 -0.96
CA GLY A 13 -16.16 -7.50 -1.63
C GLY A 13 -15.47 -8.82 -1.93
N GLN A 14 -14.62 -8.80 -2.94
CA GLN A 14 -13.87 -9.99 -3.39
C GLN A 14 -12.84 -10.49 -2.36
N TRP A 15 -12.39 -9.62 -1.45
CA TRP A 15 -11.39 -9.97 -0.44
C TRP A 15 -12.03 -10.13 0.93
N ARG A 16 -11.73 -11.23 1.60
CA ARG A 16 -12.08 -11.44 3.00
C ARG A 16 -10.97 -10.91 3.90
N VAL A 17 -11.33 -10.08 4.88
CA VAL A 17 -10.39 -9.59 5.89
C VAL A 17 -10.09 -10.71 6.88
N THR A 18 -8.81 -11.02 7.04
CA THR A 18 -8.32 -12.00 8.02
C THR A 18 -7.76 -11.33 9.26
N ARG A 19 -7.21 -10.12 9.12
CA ARG A 19 -6.58 -9.36 10.20
C ARG A 19 -6.64 -7.86 9.89
N CYS A 20 -6.78 -7.04 10.92
CA CYS A 20 -6.75 -5.58 10.83
C CYS A 20 -6.07 -5.04 12.10
N ASP A 21 -4.78 -4.72 12.00
CA ASP A 21 -4.02 -4.19 13.13
C ASP A 21 -3.76 -2.69 12.96
N THR A 22 -4.00 -1.93 14.02
CA THR A 22 -3.51 -0.55 14.08
C THR A 22 -2.06 -0.57 14.54
N VAL A 23 -1.15 -0.23 13.64
CA VAL A 23 0.31 -0.23 13.92
C VAL A 23 0.68 1.03 14.70
N VAL A 24 0.17 2.19 14.25
CA VAL A 24 0.33 3.48 14.93
C VAL A 24 -0.83 4.41 14.59
N GLY A 25 -1.17 5.31 15.51
CA GLY A 25 -2.20 6.34 15.31
C GLY A 25 -3.62 5.82 15.48
N ALA A 26 -4.58 6.53 14.87
CA ALA A 26 -6.00 6.20 15.01
C ALA A 26 -6.39 4.94 14.21
N PRO A 27 -7.21 4.04 14.78
CA PRO A 27 -7.66 2.83 14.09
C PRO A 27 -8.58 3.14 12.90
N ILE A 28 -8.88 2.12 12.10
CA ILE A 28 -10.01 2.09 11.17
C ILE A 28 -11.03 1.05 11.66
N GLU A 29 -12.30 1.24 11.36
CA GLU A 29 -13.33 0.29 11.76
C GLU A 29 -13.11 -1.08 11.10
N ALA A 30 -13.18 -2.14 11.91
CA ALA A 30 -13.02 -3.50 11.43
C ALA A 30 -14.21 -3.90 10.55
N VAL A 31 -13.92 -4.51 9.40
CA VAL A 31 -14.91 -4.94 8.41
C VAL A 31 -14.59 -6.36 7.95
N PRO A 32 -15.60 -7.18 7.61
CA PRO A 32 -15.35 -8.55 7.18
C PRO A 32 -14.85 -8.67 5.74
N ARG A 33 -15.14 -7.69 4.88
CA ARG A 33 -14.81 -7.72 3.44
C ARG A 33 -14.22 -6.40 2.98
N LEU A 34 -13.39 -6.49 1.93
CA LEU A 34 -12.85 -5.36 1.19
C LEU A 34 -13.14 -5.54 -0.30
N ASN A 35 -13.66 -4.48 -0.92
CA ASN A 35 -13.73 -4.37 -2.37
C ASN A 35 -12.73 -3.33 -2.88
N VAL A 36 -12.05 -3.60 -4.00
CA VAL A 36 -11.07 -2.69 -4.60
C VAL A 36 -11.48 -2.47 -6.06
N VAL A 37 -11.78 -1.22 -6.41
CA VAL A 37 -12.32 -0.87 -7.74
C VAL A 37 -11.56 0.30 -8.35
N ASN A 38 -11.29 0.25 -9.66
CA ASN A 38 -10.71 1.35 -10.43
C ASN A 38 -11.81 2.34 -10.86
N THR A 39 -12.48 2.93 -9.88
CA THR A 39 -13.60 3.86 -10.04
C THR A 39 -13.51 4.92 -8.94
N ALA A 40 -13.76 6.19 -9.29
CA ALA A 40 -13.81 7.28 -8.31
C ALA A 40 -15.08 7.19 -7.44
N ALA A 41 -15.02 7.62 -6.17
CA ALA A 41 -16.15 7.52 -5.25
C ALA A 41 -17.41 8.28 -5.71
N SER A 42 -17.26 9.36 -6.49
CA SER A 42 -18.39 10.10 -7.05
C SER A 42 -19.25 9.27 -8.01
N GLN A 43 -18.70 8.16 -8.53
CA GLN A 43 -19.35 7.25 -9.46
C GLN A 43 -19.84 5.96 -8.77
N LEU A 44 -19.61 5.82 -7.46
CA LEU A 44 -19.98 4.63 -6.69
C LEU A 44 -21.27 4.87 -5.91
N SER A 45 -22.21 3.94 -6.04
CA SER A 45 -23.48 3.94 -5.30
C SER A 45 -23.35 3.32 -3.91
N GLN A 46 -22.45 2.34 -3.73
CA GLN A 46 -22.15 1.72 -2.45
C GLN A 46 -20.88 2.33 -1.83
N ARG A 47 -20.96 2.67 -0.54
CA ARG A 47 -19.84 3.26 0.20
C ARG A 47 -19.21 2.34 1.25
N GLY A 48 -19.84 1.20 1.56
CA GLY A 48 -19.42 0.34 2.67
C GLY A 48 -19.51 1.05 4.03
N THR A 49 -18.87 0.46 5.03
CA THR A 49 -18.65 1.07 6.36
C THR A 49 -17.66 2.23 6.25
N TRP A 50 -16.61 2.05 5.46
CA TRP A 50 -15.65 3.09 5.14
C TRP A 50 -15.16 2.94 3.71
N MET A 51 -14.67 4.06 3.16
CA MET A 51 -14.09 4.13 1.83
C MET A 51 -12.81 4.95 1.90
N LEU A 52 -11.73 4.42 1.33
CA LEU A 52 -10.48 5.13 1.13
C LEU A 52 -10.25 5.31 -0.38
N GLN A 53 -9.84 6.50 -0.77
CA GLN A 53 -9.61 6.85 -2.16
C GLN A 53 -8.14 7.12 -2.43
N GLY A 54 -7.66 6.75 -3.61
CA GLY A 54 -6.33 7.11 -4.04
C GLY A 54 -6.19 7.06 -5.54
N PHE A 55 -5.08 7.57 -6.06
CA PHE A 55 -4.78 7.51 -7.48
C PHE A 55 -3.35 7.06 -7.75
N THR A 56 -3.15 6.29 -8.83
CA THR A 56 -1.79 6.01 -9.32
C THR A 56 -1.22 7.26 -9.98
N SER A 57 0.04 7.57 -9.68
CA SER A 57 0.72 8.78 -10.14
C SER A 57 2.07 8.47 -10.79
N ASN A 58 2.77 9.50 -11.26
CA ASN A 58 4.15 9.39 -11.71
C ASN A 58 5.09 9.08 -10.53
N VAL A 59 6.25 8.49 -10.85
CA VAL A 59 7.33 8.24 -9.89
C VAL A 59 7.77 9.55 -9.22
N ARG A 60 7.94 9.51 -7.90
CA ARG A 60 8.35 10.68 -7.08
C ARG A 60 9.79 10.63 -6.61
N TYR A 61 10.35 9.44 -6.37
CA TYR A 61 11.70 9.29 -5.79
C TYR A 61 12.63 8.45 -6.65
N ALA A 62 12.13 7.33 -7.19
CA ALA A 62 13.01 6.37 -7.85
C ALA A 62 13.70 6.96 -9.09
N GLU A 63 15.00 6.73 -9.16
CA GLU A 63 15.87 7.12 -10.25
C GLU A 63 15.81 6.12 -11.41
N ARG A 64 16.39 6.48 -12.56
CA ARG A 64 16.31 5.66 -13.78
C ARG A 64 16.82 4.24 -13.57
N HIS A 65 17.93 4.08 -12.84
CA HIS A 65 18.55 2.77 -12.64
C HIS A 65 17.68 1.87 -11.74
N GLU A 66 17.10 2.41 -10.66
CA GLU A 66 16.14 1.73 -9.80
C GLU A 66 14.86 1.35 -10.57
N ILE A 67 14.32 2.25 -11.37
CA ILE A 67 13.15 1.97 -12.21
C ILE A 67 13.44 0.80 -13.16
N ASN A 68 14.63 0.74 -13.75
CA ASN A 68 14.99 -0.35 -14.66
C ASN A 68 15.08 -1.69 -13.92
N GLN A 69 15.66 -1.72 -12.72
CA GLN A 69 15.72 -2.92 -11.88
C GLN A 69 14.32 -3.38 -11.46
N LEU A 70 13.47 -2.45 -11.03
CA LEU A 70 12.08 -2.74 -10.67
C LEU A 70 11.31 -3.32 -11.85
N ARG A 71 11.40 -2.71 -13.04
CA ARG A 71 10.71 -3.20 -14.24
C ARG A 71 11.19 -4.57 -14.70
N ALA A 72 12.46 -4.90 -14.46
CA ALA A 72 13.02 -6.20 -14.84
C ALA A 72 12.52 -7.34 -13.95
N LYS A 73 12.09 -7.06 -12.72
CA LYS A 73 11.69 -8.08 -11.73
C LYS A 73 10.22 -8.06 -11.34
N GLN A 74 9.57 -6.90 -11.35
CA GLN A 74 8.21 -6.78 -10.82
C GLN A 74 7.19 -7.46 -11.72
N GLU A 75 6.28 -8.21 -11.12
CA GLU A 75 5.12 -8.76 -11.79
C GLU A 75 3.87 -7.91 -11.51
N GLY A 76 2.82 -8.14 -12.31
CA GLY A 76 1.53 -7.46 -12.18
C GLY A 76 0.66 -8.00 -11.04
N LEU A 77 -0.41 -7.27 -10.76
CA LEU A 77 -1.48 -7.72 -9.85
C LEU A 77 -2.36 -8.79 -10.52
N SER A 78 -3.26 -9.40 -9.74
CA SER A 78 -4.25 -10.38 -10.20
C SER A 78 -3.66 -11.66 -10.77
N ARG A 79 -2.47 -12.06 -10.30
CA ARG A 79 -1.91 -13.38 -10.63
C ARG A 79 -2.81 -14.47 -10.03
N PRO A 80 -3.06 -15.59 -10.74
CA PRO A 80 -3.91 -16.67 -10.22
C PRO A 80 -3.45 -17.21 -8.86
N ALA A 81 -2.14 -17.31 -8.64
CA ALA A 81 -1.57 -17.76 -7.37
C ALA A 81 -1.65 -16.70 -6.26
N SER A 82 -1.84 -15.41 -6.58
CA SER A 82 -1.93 -14.33 -5.59
C SER A 82 -3.33 -14.28 -4.94
N THR A 83 -3.53 -15.19 -4.00
CA THR A 83 -4.75 -15.32 -3.20
C THR A 83 -4.65 -14.64 -1.83
N CYS A 84 -3.48 -14.12 -1.45
CA CYS A 84 -3.28 -13.25 -0.30
C CYS A 84 -3.04 -11.80 -0.75
N ALA A 85 -3.48 -10.85 0.06
CA ALA A 85 -3.20 -9.44 -0.14
C ALA A 85 -3.05 -8.68 1.17
N ALA A 86 -2.47 -7.48 1.07
CA ALA A 86 -2.43 -6.51 2.16
C ALA A 86 -2.76 -5.12 1.63
N LEU A 87 -3.67 -4.44 2.32
CA LEU A 87 -3.87 -3.00 2.22
C LEU A 87 -3.21 -2.34 3.43
N ILE A 88 -2.22 -1.49 3.20
CA ILE A 88 -1.54 -0.74 4.26
C ILE A 88 -1.70 0.76 3.97
N PRO A 89 -2.73 1.43 4.51
CA PRO A 89 -2.88 2.87 4.46
C PRO A 89 -1.86 3.54 5.39
N ILE A 90 -1.12 4.52 4.87
CA ILE A 90 -0.02 5.18 5.58
C ILE A 90 -0.20 6.68 5.53
N LYS A 91 -0.04 7.34 6.68
CA LYS A 91 0.05 8.79 6.83
C LYS A 91 1.42 9.16 7.37
N LYS A 92 2.07 10.12 6.73
CA LYS A 92 3.30 10.75 7.21
C LYS A 92 3.01 12.07 7.91
N ASN A 93 3.83 12.38 8.90
CA ASN A 93 3.67 13.57 9.73
C ASN A 93 4.00 14.87 8.97
N ALA A 94 3.64 16.00 9.57
CA ALA A 94 3.86 17.32 8.98
C ALA A 94 5.35 17.63 8.73
N GLN A 95 6.26 17.09 9.55
CA GLN A 95 7.71 17.30 9.39
C GLN A 95 8.20 16.69 8.08
N TRP A 96 7.76 15.48 7.73
CA TRP A 96 8.07 14.88 6.43
C TRP A 96 7.65 15.76 5.26
N TRP A 97 6.44 16.31 5.33
CA TRP A 97 5.90 17.15 4.25
C TRP A 97 6.53 18.55 4.19
N ALA A 98 7.23 18.98 5.23
CA ALA A 98 8.00 20.22 5.24
C ALA A 98 9.39 20.07 4.61
N LEU A 99 9.91 18.83 4.50
CA LEU A 99 11.21 18.54 3.88
C LEU A 99 11.19 18.82 2.38
N SER A 100 12.34 19.28 1.89
CA SER A 100 12.60 19.43 0.46
C SER A 100 12.58 18.07 -0.26
N GLN A 101 12.60 18.10 -1.58
CA GLN A 101 12.58 16.87 -2.38
C GLN A 101 13.87 16.04 -2.21
N ASP A 102 15.02 16.69 -2.14
CA ASP A 102 16.32 16.05 -1.93
C ASP A 102 16.44 15.46 -0.51
N GLU A 103 15.97 16.18 0.52
CA GLU A 103 15.92 15.65 1.89
C GLU A 103 15.05 14.40 1.99
N ARG A 104 13.84 14.42 1.40
CA ARG A 104 12.96 13.25 1.36
C ARG A 104 13.58 12.09 0.59
N ARG A 105 14.24 12.34 -0.54
CA ARG A 105 14.92 11.29 -1.32
C ARG A 105 16.09 10.68 -0.55
N ALA A 106 16.89 11.49 0.14
CA ALA A 106 17.99 11.01 0.97
C ALA A 106 17.49 10.08 2.08
N ILE A 107 16.40 10.44 2.76
CA ILE A 107 15.81 9.58 3.79
C ILE A 107 15.20 8.32 3.16
N PHE A 108 14.42 8.46 2.09
CA PHE A 108 13.71 7.36 1.42
C PHE A 108 14.65 6.25 0.96
N GLU A 109 15.82 6.59 0.40
CA GLU A 109 16.70 5.56 -0.17
C GLU A 109 18.09 5.55 0.43
N ALA A 110 18.79 6.69 0.47
CA ALA A 110 20.19 6.68 0.93
C ALA A 110 20.33 6.25 2.39
N GLN A 111 19.29 6.43 3.21
CA GLN A 111 19.26 6.05 4.62
C GLN A 111 18.35 4.84 4.90
N SER A 112 17.26 4.70 4.14
CA SER A 112 16.23 3.67 4.41
C SER A 112 16.24 2.51 3.42
N HIS A 113 16.97 2.64 2.30
CA HIS A 113 17.08 1.60 1.28
C HIS A 113 15.72 1.08 0.81
N HIS A 114 14.69 1.94 0.72
CA HIS A 114 13.31 1.50 0.50
C HIS A 114 13.17 0.67 -0.78
N THR A 115 13.74 1.15 -1.89
CA THR A 115 13.66 0.44 -3.17
C THR A 115 14.50 -0.82 -3.15
N GLU A 116 15.70 -0.75 -2.60
CA GLU A 116 16.60 -1.91 -2.45
C GLU A 116 15.98 -3.03 -1.60
N ILE A 117 15.42 -2.70 -0.43
CA ILE A 117 14.69 -3.64 0.42
C ILE A 117 13.54 -4.26 -0.37
N GLY A 118 12.71 -3.44 -1.01
CA GLY A 118 11.56 -3.94 -1.79
C GLY A 118 11.96 -4.85 -2.96
N LEU A 119 13.08 -4.55 -3.63
CA LEU A 119 13.61 -5.34 -4.76
C LEU A 119 13.98 -6.78 -4.36
N ALA A 120 14.30 -7.02 -3.10
CA ALA A 120 14.65 -8.35 -2.59
C ALA A 120 13.43 -9.30 -2.48
N TYR A 121 12.21 -8.75 -2.52
CA TYR A 121 10.95 -9.50 -2.40
C TYR A 121 10.18 -9.59 -3.73
N LEU A 122 10.82 -9.21 -4.83
CA LEU A 122 10.28 -9.39 -6.18
C LEU A 122 10.91 -10.63 -6.84
N PRO A 123 10.14 -11.42 -7.62
CA PRO A 123 8.77 -11.15 -8.11
C PRO A 123 7.63 -11.55 -7.17
N GLU A 124 7.91 -12.20 -6.05
CA GLU A 124 6.93 -12.89 -5.20
C GLU A 124 5.84 -11.95 -4.67
N ILE A 125 6.19 -10.70 -4.33
CA ILE A 125 5.27 -9.68 -3.83
C ILE A 125 4.95 -8.65 -4.92
N ALA A 126 3.76 -8.75 -5.52
CA ALA A 126 3.28 -7.70 -6.43
C ALA A 126 2.79 -6.49 -5.61
N ARG A 127 2.95 -5.27 -6.15
CA ARG A 127 2.59 -4.04 -5.43
C ARG A 127 1.99 -2.97 -6.33
N GLN A 128 1.12 -2.14 -5.75
CA GLN A 128 0.63 -0.91 -6.36
C GLN A 128 0.53 0.21 -5.30
N LEU A 129 1.06 1.38 -5.66
CA LEU A 129 1.03 2.58 -4.81
C LEU A 129 -0.06 3.53 -5.29
N HIS A 130 -0.88 4.00 -4.37
CA HIS A 130 -1.87 5.04 -4.60
C HIS A 130 -1.57 6.25 -3.72
N HIS A 131 -1.58 7.44 -4.32
CA HIS A 131 -1.47 8.71 -3.60
C HIS A 131 -2.87 9.19 -3.23
N SER A 132 -3.02 9.70 -2.00
CA SER A 132 -4.34 10.07 -1.45
C SER A 132 -4.30 11.38 -0.65
N ARG A 133 -3.12 11.83 -0.20
CA ARG A 133 -2.94 13.11 0.50
C ARG A 133 -3.60 14.29 -0.20
N ASP A 134 -3.35 14.44 -1.51
CA ASP A 134 -3.83 15.57 -2.31
C ASP A 134 -5.35 15.53 -2.57
N LEU A 135 -6.01 14.42 -2.21
CA LEU A 135 -7.47 14.29 -2.22
C LEU A 135 -8.12 14.73 -0.90
N GLY A 136 -7.32 15.06 0.14
CA GLY A 136 -7.81 15.36 1.48
C GLY A 136 -8.18 14.12 2.30
N GLU A 137 -7.73 12.94 1.87
CA GLU A 137 -7.98 11.67 2.55
C GLU A 137 -7.29 11.60 3.92
N PRO A 138 -7.79 10.74 4.83
CA PRO A 138 -7.21 10.57 6.16
C PRO A 138 -5.85 9.87 6.18
N PHE A 139 -5.39 9.36 5.03
CA PHE A 139 -4.07 8.78 4.81
C PHE A 139 -3.40 9.49 3.64
N ASP A 140 -2.07 9.43 3.55
CA ASP A 140 -1.33 10.03 2.46
C ASP A 140 -1.13 9.06 1.29
N PHE A 141 -0.99 7.78 1.62
CA PHE A 141 -0.79 6.69 0.67
C PHE A 141 -1.67 5.49 1.00
N LEU A 142 -2.18 4.82 -0.04
CA LEU A 142 -2.78 3.50 0.07
C LEU A 142 -1.86 2.51 -0.66
N THR A 143 -1.12 1.72 0.09
CA THR A 143 -0.20 0.72 -0.46
C THR A 143 -0.90 -0.63 -0.54
N TRP A 144 -0.86 -1.24 -1.71
CA TRP A 144 -1.53 -2.50 -2.02
C TRP A 144 -0.51 -3.56 -2.41
N PHE A 145 -0.61 -4.74 -1.82
CA PHE A 145 0.28 -5.87 -2.08
C PHE A 145 -0.52 -7.14 -2.36
N GLU A 146 -0.04 -7.97 -3.28
CA GLU A 146 -0.64 -9.26 -3.65
C GLU A 146 0.44 -10.34 -3.78
N PHE A 147 0.22 -11.50 -3.14
CA PHE A 147 1.20 -12.58 -3.08
C PHE A 147 0.53 -13.94 -2.87
N ALA A 148 1.26 -15.02 -3.16
CA ALA A 148 0.82 -16.38 -2.90
C ALA A 148 0.98 -16.72 -1.40
N PRO A 149 0.15 -17.63 -0.83
CA PRO A 149 0.17 -17.93 0.61
C PRO A 149 1.56 -18.32 1.15
N GLU A 150 2.36 -19.03 0.36
CA GLU A 150 3.73 -19.43 0.71
C GLU A 150 4.71 -18.26 0.93
N HIS A 151 4.35 -17.04 0.51
CA HIS A 151 5.17 -15.84 0.66
C HIS A 151 4.72 -14.94 1.81
N THR A 152 3.79 -15.39 2.66
CA THR A 152 3.31 -14.61 3.82
C THR A 152 4.44 -14.23 4.76
N ASP A 153 5.30 -15.17 5.14
CA ASP A 153 6.42 -14.90 6.06
C ASP A 153 7.45 -13.93 5.45
N ALA A 154 7.70 -14.06 4.14
CA ALA A 154 8.58 -13.14 3.42
C ALA A 154 7.99 -11.72 3.40
N PHE A 155 6.68 -11.58 3.18
CA PHE A 155 6.02 -10.29 3.23
C PHE A 155 6.05 -9.67 4.64
N ASP A 156 5.89 -10.47 5.69
CA ASP A 156 6.01 -9.98 7.07
C ASP A 156 7.44 -9.52 7.40
N GLU A 157 8.47 -10.24 6.92
CA GLU A 157 9.87 -9.81 7.05
C GLU A 157 10.14 -8.49 6.32
N LEU A 158 9.59 -8.31 5.12
CA LEU A 158 9.65 -7.05 4.37
C LEU A 158 9.11 -5.89 5.21
N LEU A 159 7.93 -6.06 5.82
CA LEU A 159 7.33 -4.99 6.64
C LEU A 159 8.16 -4.70 7.89
N VAL A 160 8.74 -5.72 8.54
CA VAL A 160 9.65 -5.49 9.67
C VAL A 160 10.83 -4.62 9.25
N LYS A 161 11.50 -4.96 8.13
CA LYS A 161 12.63 -4.17 7.62
C LYS A 161 12.24 -2.72 7.35
N LEU A 162 11.13 -2.50 6.64
CA LEU A 162 10.63 -1.16 6.35
C LEU A 162 10.27 -0.38 7.63
N ARG A 163 9.57 -1.00 8.57
CA ARG A 163 9.16 -0.38 9.85
C ARG A 163 10.33 0.00 10.76
N THR A 164 11.49 -0.63 10.58
CA THR A 164 12.72 -0.30 11.32
C THR A 164 13.58 0.79 10.66
N SER A 165 13.20 1.27 9.47
CA SER A 165 13.97 2.26 8.71
C SER A 165 13.84 3.69 9.25
N GLU A 166 14.75 4.57 8.80
CA GLU A 166 14.69 6.01 9.12
C GLU A 166 13.40 6.65 8.59
N GLU A 167 12.96 6.25 7.39
CA GLU A 167 11.73 6.73 6.77
C GLU A 167 10.51 6.50 7.67
N TRP A 168 10.46 5.37 8.37
CA TRP A 168 9.30 5.00 9.18
C TRP A 168 9.13 5.83 10.44
N LYS A 169 10.17 6.55 10.90
CA LYS A 169 10.05 7.53 11.99
C LYS A 169 9.11 8.68 11.65
N TYR A 170 8.83 8.90 10.37
CA TYR A 170 7.92 9.93 9.90
C TYR A 170 6.48 9.43 9.72
N VAL A 171 6.20 8.15 9.94
CA VAL A 171 4.85 7.59 9.85
C VAL A 171 4.10 7.86 11.16
N GLU A 172 2.95 8.56 11.07
CA GLU A 172 2.11 8.90 12.24
C GLU A 172 0.81 8.11 12.29
N ARG A 173 0.41 7.49 11.18
CA ARG A 173 -0.75 6.60 11.13
C ARG A 173 -0.50 5.47 10.15
N GLU A 174 -0.64 4.24 10.61
CA GLU A 174 -0.54 3.04 9.77
C GLU A 174 -1.51 1.98 10.29
N VAL A 175 -2.24 1.37 9.37
CA VAL A 175 -3.10 0.23 9.63
C VAL A 175 -2.68 -0.89 8.69
N ASP A 176 -2.55 -2.11 9.21
CA ASP A 176 -2.19 -3.30 8.44
C ASP A 176 -3.42 -4.19 8.26
N ILE A 177 -4.00 -4.20 7.06
CA ILE A 177 -5.21 -4.97 6.73
C ILE A 177 -4.83 -6.16 5.85
N ARG A 178 -4.92 -7.38 6.41
CA ARG A 178 -4.63 -8.62 5.71
C ARG A 178 -5.86 -9.27 5.16
N LEU A 179 -5.70 -9.81 3.96
CA LEU A 179 -6.79 -10.18 3.08
C LEU A 179 -6.48 -11.52 2.41
N VAL A 180 -7.53 -12.29 2.17
CA VAL A 180 -7.47 -13.47 1.30
C VAL A 180 -8.65 -13.47 0.32
N LYS A 181 -8.44 -14.00 -0.87
CA LYS A 181 -9.54 -14.38 -1.77
C LYS A 181 -10.19 -15.63 -1.24
N ASP A 182 -11.51 -15.71 -1.35
CA ASP A 182 -12.17 -16.99 -1.16
C ASP A 182 -11.76 -17.94 -2.29
N SER A 183 -11.50 -19.19 -1.94
CA SER A 183 -11.37 -20.25 -2.93
C SER A 183 -12.73 -20.41 -3.63
N LEU A 184 -12.74 -20.36 -4.96
CA LEU A 184 -13.92 -20.76 -5.74
C LEU A 184 -14.23 -22.24 -5.54
#